data_AF-A0A920J3U7-F1
#
_entry.id   AF-A0A920J3U7-F1
#
_cell.length_a   1.000
_cell.length_b   1.000
_cell.length_c   1.000
_cell.angle_alpha   90.00
_cell.angle_beta   90.00
_cell.angle_gamma   90.00
#
_symmetry.space_group_name_H-M   'P 1'
#
loop_
_entity.id
_entity.type
_entity.pdbx_description
1 polymer ?
#
loop_
_entity_poly.entity_id
_entity_poly.type
_entity_poly.pdbx_seq_one_letter_code
_entity_poly.pdbx_strand_id
1 'polypeptide(L)' 'MHSTPFRATAVEEAIASGANAKEASEQAAIGTEPTSDINASVEYRKHLARVLVKRGLEEAGL' A
#
# COMPACT_ATOMS: atom_id res chain seq x y z
N MET A 1 3.15 -5.36 6.62
CA MET A 1 3.75 -6.26 5.62
C MET A 1 3.78 -7.61 6.31
N HIS A 2 3.02 -8.57 5.78
CA HIS A 2 2.84 -9.89 6.38
C HIS A 2 4.08 -10.78 6.16
N SER A 3 4.22 -11.83 6.96
CA SER A 3 5.19 -12.92 6.70
C SER A 3 4.81 -13.72 5.45
N THR A 4 3.55 -13.65 5.03
CA THR A 4 3.02 -14.19 3.79
C THR A 4 2.69 -13.06 2.80
N PRO A 5 2.93 -13.24 1.50
CA PRO A 5 2.38 -12.35 0.49
C PRO A 5 0.86 -12.26 0.65
N PHE A 6 0.32 -11.05 0.55
CA PHE A 6 -1.12 -10.82 0.65
C PHE A 6 -1.59 -9.90 -0.49
N ARG A 7 -2.87 -9.99 -0.82
CA ARG A 7 -3.52 -9.16 -1.83
C ARG A 7 -4.17 -7.94 -1.16
N ALA A 8 -3.82 -6.74 -1.63
CA ALA A 8 -4.33 -5.49 -1.05
C ALA A 8 -5.72 -5.14 -1.60
N THR A 9 -6.75 -5.87 -1.18
CA THR A 9 -8.13 -5.73 -1.68
C THR A 9 -8.67 -4.31 -1.55
N ALA A 10 -8.34 -3.59 -0.48
CA ALA A 10 -8.77 -2.20 -0.30
C ALA A 10 -8.24 -1.24 -1.39
N VAL A 11 -7.04 -1.50 -1.94
CA VAL A 11 -6.49 -0.74 -3.06
C VAL A 11 -7.27 -1.08 -4.34
N GLU A 12 -7.55 -2.36 -4.57
CA GLU A 12 -8.31 -2.82 -5.74
C GLU A 12 -9.73 -2.28 -5.77
N GLU A 13 -10.40 -2.26 -4.62
CA GLU A 13 -11.74 -1.69 -4.46
C GLU A 13 -11.75 -0.17 -4.70
N ALA A 14 -10.72 0.55 -4.24
CA ALA A 14 -10.58 1.97 -4.50
C ALA A 14 -10.42 2.25 -6.00
N ILE A 15 -9.57 1.49 -6.69
CA ILE A 15 -9.39 1.61 -8.15
C ILE A 15 -10.70 1.30 -8.88
N ALA A 16 -11.39 0.22 -8.51
CA ALA A 16 -12.67 -0.15 -9.09
C ALA A 16 -13.77 0.93 -8.87
N SER A 17 -13.64 1.72 -7.81
CA SER A 17 -14.53 2.85 -7.49
C SER A 17 -14.13 4.16 -8.18
N GLY A 18 -13.09 4.16 -9.01
CA GLY A 18 -12.64 5.33 -9.78
C GLY A 18 -11.62 6.23 -9.06
N ALA A 19 -10.98 5.74 -7.99
CA ALA A 19 -9.92 6.47 -7.31
C ALA A 19 -8.68 6.63 -8.22
N ASN A 20 -8.04 7.81 -8.16
CA ASN A 20 -6.74 8.01 -8.81
C ASN A 20 -5.60 7.29 -8.04
N ALA A 21 -4.41 7.22 -8.64
CA ALA A 21 -3.24 6.55 -8.04
C ALA A 21 -2.92 7.03 -6.61
N LYS A 22 -3.09 8.33 -6.32
CA LYS A 22 -2.85 8.88 -4.98
C LYS A 22 -3.89 8.34 -4.00
N GLU A 23 -5.17 8.49 -4.30
CA GLU A 23 -6.28 8.05 -3.43
C GLU A 23 -6.25 6.53 -3.17
N ALA A 24 -6.04 5.72 -4.21
CA ALA A 24 -5.94 4.28 -4.08
C ALA A 24 -4.74 3.87 -3.21
N SER A 25 -3.60 4.55 -3.35
CA SER A 25 -2.39 4.24 -2.59
C SER A 25 -2.53 4.47 -1.07
N GLU A 26 -3.42 5.36 -0.64
CA GLU A 26 -3.65 5.62 0.79
C GLU A 26 -4.15 4.37 1.54
N GLN A 27 -4.86 3.50 0.81
CA GLN A 27 -5.42 2.23 1.30
C GLN A 27 -4.37 1.11 1.40
N ALA A 28 -3.16 1.29 0.85
CA ALA A 28 -2.14 0.24 0.76
C ALA A 28 -1.66 -0.33 2.11
N ALA A 29 -1.87 0.40 3.21
CA ALA A 29 -1.51 -0.06 4.54
C ALA A 29 -2.63 -0.89 5.23
N ILE A 30 -3.84 -0.92 4.67
CA ILE A 30 -4.96 -1.69 5.23
C ILE A 30 -4.67 -3.19 5.11
N GLY A 31 -4.94 -3.92 6.20
CA GLY A 31 -4.66 -5.36 6.27
C GLY A 31 -3.17 -5.70 6.34
N THR A 32 -2.30 -4.72 6.58
CA THR A 32 -0.87 -4.97 6.78
C THR A 32 -0.52 -5.18 8.25
N GLU A 33 0.29 -6.19 8.55
CA GLU A 33 0.81 -6.45 9.91
C GLU A 33 2.35 -6.30 9.98
N PRO A 34 2.93 -5.12 9.67
CA PRO A 34 4.37 -4.95 9.75
C PRO A 34 4.86 -4.95 11.21
N THR A 35 6.06 -5.48 11.42
CA THR A 35 6.80 -5.37 12.68
C THR A 35 7.85 -4.27 12.61
N SER A 36 8.26 -3.76 13.77
CA SER A 36 9.44 -2.90 13.88
C SER A 36 10.70 -3.73 14.16
N ASP A 37 11.82 -3.33 13.59
CA ASP A 37 13.14 -3.89 13.86
C ASP A 37 14.21 -2.79 13.73
N ILE A 38 15.50 -3.19 13.75
CA ILE A 38 16.63 -2.26 13.58
C ILE A 38 16.62 -1.52 12.23
N ASN A 39 15.86 -2.00 11.24
CA ASN A 39 15.85 -1.44 9.89
C ASN A 39 14.75 -0.40 9.72
N ALA A 40 13.60 -0.57 10.38
CA ALA A 40 12.48 0.35 10.24
C ALA A 40 11.42 0.19 11.33
N SER A 41 10.72 1.30 11.61
CA SER A 41 9.51 1.31 12.42
C SER A 41 8.29 0.80 11.64
N VAL A 42 7.24 0.42 12.38
CA VAL A 42 5.92 0.07 11.84
C VAL A 42 5.36 1.20 10.98
N GLU A 43 5.44 2.44 11.47
CA GLU A 43 4.92 3.62 10.77
C GLU A 43 5.67 3.89 9.47
N TYR A 44 6.99 3.74 9.46
CA TYR A 44 7.77 3.86 8.24
C TYR A 44 7.35 2.80 7.21
N ARG A 45 7.18 1.53 7.61
CA ARG A 45 6.75 0.46 6.69
C ARG A 45 5.34 0.69 6.14
N LYS A 46 4.41 1.19 6.95
CA LYS A 46 3.06 1.57 6.49
C LYS A 46 3.13 2.74 5.50
N HIS A 47 3.96 3.75 5.79
CA HIS A 47 4.16 4.87 4.88
C HIS A 47 4.77 4.41 3.55
N LEU A 48 5.81 3.57 3.61
CA LEU A 48 6.49 3.01 2.44
C LEU A 48 5.53 2.23 1.54
N ALA A 49 4.62 1.43 2.11
CA ALA A 49 3.61 0.71 1.34
C ALA A 49 2.77 1.66 0.48
N ARG A 50 2.31 2.79 1.05
CA ARG A 50 1.54 3.81 0.31
C ARG A 50 2.38 4.44 -0.80
N VAL A 51 3.64 4.78 -0.53
CA VAL A 51 4.54 5.38 -1.52
C VAL A 51 4.82 4.44 -2.69
N LEU A 52 5.13 3.18 -2.42
CA LEU A 52 5.45 2.20 -3.46
C LEU A 52 4.23 1.85 -4.31
N VAL A 53 3.07 1.67 -3.70
CA VAL A 53 1.82 1.44 -4.44
C VAL A 53 1.49 2.63 -5.32
N LYS A 54 1.59 3.86 -4.81
CA LYS A 54 1.37 5.07 -5.61
C LYS A 54 2.24 5.06 -6.88
N ARG A 55 3.55 4.84 -6.72
CA ARG A 55 4.49 4.82 -7.85
C ARG A 55 4.16 3.73 -8.87
N GLY A 56 3.83 2.53 -8.40
CA GLY A 56 3.46 1.43 -9.28
C GLY A 56 2.16 1.68 -10.05
N LEU A 57 1.18 2.34 -9.42
CA LEU A 57 -0.06 2.73 -10.09
C LEU A 57 0.18 3.83 -11.14
N GLU A 58 0.96 4.86 -10.81
CA GLU A 58 1.35 5.91 -11.75
C GLU A 58 2.12 5.32 -12.95
N GLU A 59 3.03 4.37 -12.71
CA GLU A 59 3.77 3.67 -13.77
C GLU A 59 2.86 2.80 -14.66
N ALA A 60 1.79 2.23 -14.08
CA ALA A 60 0.78 1.46 -14.81
C ALA A 60 -0.23 2.33 -15.58
N GLY A 61 -0.16 3.66 -15.47
CA GLY A 61 -1.03 4.59 -16.18
C GLY A 61 -2.35 4.90 -15.50
N LEU A 62 -2.45 4.67 -14.17
CA LEU A 62 -3.59 5.09 -13.35
C LEU A 62 -3.45 6.55 -12.87
#